data_AF-A0A838Z8R6-F1
#
_entry.id   AF-A0A838Z8R6-F1
#
_cell.length_a   1.000
_cell.length_b   1.000
_cell.length_c   1.000
_cell.angle_alpha   90.00
_cell.angle_beta   90.00
_cell.angle_gamma   90.00
#
_symmetry.space_group_name_H-M   'P 1'
#
loop_
_entity.id
_entity.type
_entity.pdbx_description
1 polymer ?
#
loop_
_entity_poly.entity_id
_entity_poly.type
_entity_poly.pdbx_seq_one_letter_code
_entity_poly.pdbx_strand_id
1 'polypeptide(L)'
;MDSIKHKFIKLRAEGYSFNTIAKKLNKAKGTLIEWNKELAEEISNCKALELEALYEKYFLLQENRLQLFGETLIGIKEELATRNFANISTEKLLELLPKYHALLKDEYLEPKFSTENEIQENKAERRDLEKFISVLSKKEE
;
A
#
# COMPACT_ATOMS: atom_id res chain seq x y z
N MET A 1 -24.74 -8.39 -11.09
CA MET A 1 -25.44 -7.25 -10.45
C MET A 1 -24.81 -7.04 -9.08
N ASP A 2 -24.17 -5.90 -8.83
CA ASP A 2 -23.66 -5.56 -7.50
C ASP A 2 -24.84 -5.41 -6.51
N SER A 3 -24.82 -6.21 -5.43
CA SER A 3 -25.80 -6.15 -4.34
C SER A 3 -25.84 -4.76 -3.69
N ILE A 4 -26.98 -4.37 -3.13
CA ILE A 4 -27.14 -3.10 -2.40
C ILE A 4 -26.15 -3.00 -1.22
N LYS A 5 -25.86 -4.13 -0.55
CA LYS A 5 -24.83 -4.19 0.51
C LYS A 5 -23.44 -3.90 -0.03
N HIS A 6 -23.10 -4.37 -1.23
CA HIS A 6 -21.82 -4.05 -1.87
C HIS A 6 -21.70 -2.55 -2.21
N LYS A 7 -22.78 -1.92 -2.68
CA LYS A 7 -22.82 -0.46 -2.88
C LYS A 7 -22.68 0.31 -1.57
N PHE A 8 -23.27 -0.19 -0.48
CA PHE A 8 -23.11 0.37 0.85
C PHE A 8 -21.65 0.31 1.33
N ILE A 9 -20.98 -0.84 1.16
CA ILE A 9 -19.56 -1.02 1.51
C ILE A 9 -18.70 0.02 0.79
N LYS A 10 -18.80 0.14 -0.55
CA LYS A 10 -18.07 1.14 -1.34
C LYS A 10 -18.28 2.56 -0.82
N LEU A 11 -19.54 2.97 -0.65
CA LEU A 11 -19.85 4.32 -0.16
C LEU A 11 -19.34 4.57 1.28
N ARG A 12 -19.29 3.55 2.13
CA ARG A 12 -18.74 3.68 3.49
C ARG A 12 -17.21 3.71 3.49
N ALA A 13 -16.57 3.00 2.58
CA ALA A 13 -15.13 3.03 2.38
C ALA A 13 -14.67 4.42 1.93
N GLU A 14 -15.36 4.99 0.94
CA GLU A 14 -15.20 6.37 0.44
C GLU A 14 -15.50 7.46 1.48
N GLY A 15 -15.97 7.11 2.69
CA GLY A 15 -16.17 8.04 3.79
C GLY A 15 -17.53 8.73 3.84
N TYR A 16 -18.52 8.33 3.03
CA TYR A 16 -19.84 8.95 3.08
C TYR A 16 -20.56 8.70 4.40
N SER A 17 -21.31 9.71 4.86
CA SER A 17 -22.15 9.63 6.05
C SER A 17 -23.38 8.73 5.83
N PHE A 18 -23.89 8.13 6.90
CA PHE A 18 -25.13 7.34 6.85
C PHE A 18 -26.31 8.13 6.27
N ASN A 19 -26.40 9.44 6.53
CA ASN A 19 -27.48 10.27 6.01
C ASN A 19 -27.39 10.39 4.48
N THR A 20 -26.18 10.56 3.94
CA THR A 20 -25.96 10.64 2.49
C THR A 20 -26.27 9.31 1.82
N ILE A 21 -25.85 8.20 2.43
CA ILE A 21 -26.07 6.86 1.88
C ILE A 21 -27.54 6.45 1.96
N ALA A 22 -28.24 6.81 3.05
CA ALA A 22 -29.67 6.57 3.21
C ALA A 22 -30.49 7.17 2.05
N LYS A 23 -30.16 8.40 1.66
CA LYS A 23 -30.76 9.07 0.49
C LYS A 23 -30.40 8.37 -0.83
N LYS A 24 -29.12 8.00 -1.02
CA LYS A 24 -28.64 7.34 -2.26
C LYS A 24 -29.23 5.94 -2.47
N LEU A 25 -29.34 5.14 -1.41
CA LEU A 25 -29.78 3.74 -1.47
C LEU A 25 -31.28 3.57 -1.15
N ASN A 26 -31.98 4.65 -0.81
CA ASN A 26 -33.36 4.65 -0.32
C ASN A 26 -33.56 3.63 0.82
N LYS A 27 -32.73 3.74 1.87
CA LYS A 27 -32.76 2.85 3.05
C LYS A 27 -32.85 3.65 4.33
N ALA A 28 -33.54 3.07 5.32
CA ALA A 28 -33.62 3.64 6.65
C ALA A 28 -32.22 3.66 7.31
N LYS A 29 -31.94 4.69 8.08
CA LYS A 29 -30.65 4.87 8.77
C LYS A 29 -30.34 3.72 9.74
N GLY A 30 -31.36 3.18 10.42
CA GLY A 30 -31.20 2.03 11.32
C GLY A 30 -30.63 0.81 10.61
N THR A 31 -31.15 0.47 9.43
CA THR A 31 -30.66 -0.63 8.59
C THR A 31 -29.20 -0.42 8.19
N LEU A 32 -28.79 0.82 7.88
CA LEU A 32 -27.40 1.10 7.53
C LEU A 32 -26.44 1.00 8.73
N ILE A 33 -26.90 1.30 9.94
CA ILE A 33 -26.11 1.13 11.16
C ILE A 33 -25.90 -0.36 11.45
N GLU A 34 -26.94 -1.17 11.27
CA GLU A 34 -26.85 -2.63 11.39
C GLU A 34 -25.88 -3.21 10.36
N TRP A 35 -26.01 -2.83 9.09
CA TRP A 35 -25.07 -3.23 8.04
C TRP A 35 -23.64 -2.77 8.31
N ASN A 36 -23.43 -1.62 8.95
CA ASN A 36 -22.08 -1.18 9.31
C ASN A 36 -21.44 -2.09 10.37
N LYS A 37 -22.23 -2.70 11.26
CA LYS A 37 -21.72 -3.65 12.24
C LYS A 37 -21.48 -5.01 11.60
N GLU A 38 -22.44 -5.48 10.81
CA GLU A 38 -22.37 -6.76 10.10
C GLU A 38 -21.20 -6.81 9.12
N LEU A 39 -20.97 -5.72 8.37
CA LEU A 39 -20.00 -5.66 7.26
C LEU A 39 -18.73 -4.89 7.63
N ALA A 40 -18.37 -4.86 8.92
CA ALA A 40 -17.29 -4.02 9.41
C ALA A 40 -15.94 -4.42 8.80
N GLU A 41 -15.69 -5.73 8.66
CA GLU A 41 -14.46 -6.28 8.07
C GLU A 41 -14.37 -5.96 6.58
N GLU A 42 -15.44 -6.12 5.82
CA GLU A 42 -15.46 -5.83 4.38
C GLU A 42 -15.30 -4.33 4.11
N ILE A 43 -15.90 -3.48 4.95
CA ILE A 43 -15.67 -2.02 4.89
C ILE A 43 -14.21 -1.72 5.20
N SER A 44 -13.62 -2.35 6.22
CA SER A 44 -12.22 -2.15 6.58
C SER A 44 -11.29 -2.58 5.45
N ASN A 45 -11.54 -3.74 4.85
CA ASN A 45 -10.76 -4.25 3.72
C ASN A 45 -10.90 -3.34 2.49
N CYS A 46 -12.11 -2.89 2.17
CA CYS A 46 -12.34 -1.95 1.06
C CYS A 46 -11.61 -0.62 1.30
N LYS A 47 -11.60 -0.11 2.54
CA LYS A 47 -10.81 1.09 2.89
C LYS A 47 -9.31 0.88 2.75
N ALA A 48 -8.81 -0.29 3.12
CA ALA A 48 -7.40 -0.64 2.97
C ALA A 48 -7.01 -0.64 1.48
N LEU A 49 -7.84 -1.23 0.61
CA LEU A 49 -7.63 -1.22 -0.84
C LEU A 49 -7.70 0.20 -1.43
N GLU A 50 -8.66 1.03 -1.00
CA GLU A 50 -8.73 2.42 -1.43
C GLU A 50 -7.51 3.23 -0.98
N LEU A 51 -7.03 2.99 0.25
CA LEU A 51 -5.82 3.63 0.77
C LEU A 51 -4.56 3.19 0.02
N GLU A 52 -4.44 1.90 -0.30
CA GLU A 52 -3.36 1.35 -1.12
C GLU A 52 -3.34 2.00 -2.51
N ALA A 53 -4.49 2.10 -3.17
CA ALA A 53 -4.61 2.79 -4.45
C ALA A 53 -4.24 4.29 -4.37
N LEU A 54 -4.56 4.96 -3.25
CA LEU A 54 -4.11 6.33 -3.00
C LEU A 54 -2.59 6.40 -2.82
N TYR A 55 -2.00 5.46 -2.10
CA TYR A 55 -0.54 5.40 -1.94
C TYR A 55 0.16 5.15 -3.27
N GLU A 56 -0.38 4.28 -4.11
CA GLU A 56 0.14 4.04 -5.45
C GLU A 56 0.11 5.35 -6.27
N LYS A 57 -1.06 6.01 -6.32
CA LYS A 57 -1.27 7.27 -7.07
C LYS A 57 -0.32 8.39 -6.65
N TYR A 58 -0.03 8.52 -5.36
CA TYR A 58 0.83 9.58 -4.83
C TYR A 58 2.28 9.13 -4.60
N PHE A 59 2.69 8.00 -5.18
CA PHE A 59 4.05 7.46 -5.04
C PHE A 59 4.47 7.32 -3.57
N LEU A 60 3.55 6.89 -2.69
CA LEU A 60 3.82 6.61 -1.28
C LEU A 60 4.10 5.13 -1.02
N LEU A 61 4.04 4.28 -2.05
CA LEU A 61 4.61 2.94 -1.98
C LEU A 61 6.13 3.03 -2.15
N GLN A 62 6.86 2.19 -1.41
CA GLN A 62 8.32 2.20 -1.39
C GLN A 62 8.93 1.99 -2.79
N GLU A 63 8.38 1.06 -3.57
CA GLU A 63 8.81 0.79 -4.94
C GLU A 63 8.59 2.02 -5.85
N ASN A 64 7.44 2.69 -5.72
CA ASN A 64 7.12 3.90 -6.48
C ASN A 64 8.09 5.05 -6.17
N ARG A 65 8.48 5.21 -4.89
CA ARG A 65 9.51 6.20 -4.49
C ARG A 65 10.88 5.82 -5.02
N LEU A 66 11.26 4.55 -4.90
CA LEU A 66 12.54 4.04 -5.40
C LEU A 66 12.68 4.30 -6.90
N GLN A 67 11.64 4.01 -7.69
CA GLN A 67 11.61 4.29 -9.12
C GLN A 67 11.71 5.79 -9.41
N LEU A 68 10.88 6.62 -8.77
CA LEU A 68 10.89 8.07 -8.95
C LEU A 68 12.26 8.69 -8.67
N PHE A 69 12.86 8.35 -7.53
CA PHE A 69 14.17 8.87 -7.15
C PHE A 69 15.28 8.33 -8.05
N GLY A 70 15.18 7.07 -8.48
CA GLY A 70 16.11 6.42 -9.39
C GLY A 70 16.12 7.08 -10.77
N GLU A 71 14.95 7.24 -11.39
CA GLU A 71 14.78 7.93 -12.67
C GLU A 71 15.31 9.36 -12.61
N THR A 72 15.00 10.08 -11.54
CA THR A 72 15.51 11.45 -11.34
C THR A 72 17.03 11.47 -11.23
N LEU A 73 17.62 10.53 -10.48
CA LEU A 73 19.06 10.42 -10.31
C LEU A 73 19.78 10.09 -11.63
N ILE A 74 19.19 9.22 -12.45
CA ILE A 74 19.71 8.91 -13.79
C ILE A 74 19.74 10.17 -14.65
N GLY A 75 18.64 10.93 -14.70
CA GLY A 75 18.58 12.20 -15.44
C GLY A 75 19.62 13.22 -14.99
N ILE A 76 19.83 13.37 -13.67
CA ILE A 76 20.90 14.22 -13.12
C ILE A 76 22.28 13.76 -13.59
N LYS A 77 22.56 12.45 -13.60
CA LYS A 77 23.85 11.89 -14.02
C LYS A 77 24.09 12.08 -15.52
N GLU A 78 23.08 11.86 -16.35
CA GLU A 78 23.16 12.07 -17.80
C GLU A 78 23.44 13.54 -18.14
N GLU A 79 22.74 14.47 -17.48
CA GLU A 79 22.99 15.90 -17.68
C GLU A 79 24.40 16.30 -17.22
N LEU A 80 24.88 15.77 -16.09
CA LEU A 80 26.25 15.99 -15.62
C LEU A 80 27.30 15.42 -16.58
N ALA A 81 27.04 14.27 -17.22
CA ALA A 81 27.98 13.62 -18.13
C ALA A 81 28.19 14.38 -19.45
N THR A 82 27.19 15.17 -19.87
CA THR A 82 27.26 15.96 -21.12
C THR A 82 27.88 17.35 -20.94
N ARG A 83 27.98 17.84 -19.70
CA ARG A 83 28.49 19.18 -19.39
C ARG A 83 30.02 19.22 -19.43
N ASN A 84 30.56 20.27 -20.05
CA ASN A 84 32.00 20.54 -20.02
C ASN A 84 32.39 21.27 -18.72
N PHE A 85 33.29 20.67 -17.95
CA PHE A 85 33.78 21.19 -16.67
C PHE A 85 34.76 22.36 -16.78
N ALA A 86 35.11 22.80 -17.99
CA ALA A 86 36.19 23.75 -18.21
C ALA A 86 35.96 25.16 -17.62
N ASN A 87 34.72 25.60 -17.31
CA ASN A 87 34.47 26.97 -16.83
C ASN A 87 33.14 27.27 -16.08
N ILE A 88 32.33 26.30 -15.59
CA ILE A 88 30.93 26.61 -15.20
C ILE A 88 30.39 25.97 -13.91
N SER A 89 29.52 26.74 -13.24
CA SER A 89 28.66 26.39 -12.10
C SER A 89 27.65 25.29 -12.43
N THR A 90 27.99 24.08 -11.98
CA THR A 90 27.13 22.89 -12.01
C THR A 90 26.51 22.63 -10.63
N GLU A 91 26.51 23.66 -9.79
CA GLU A 91 26.23 23.62 -8.37
C GLU A 91 24.89 22.94 -8.08
N LYS A 92 23.82 23.30 -8.79
CA LYS A 92 22.50 22.73 -8.47
C LYS A 92 22.40 21.22 -8.71
N LEU A 93 22.98 20.71 -9.80
CA LEU A 93 22.99 19.28 -10.08
C LEU A 93 23.91 18.54 -9.11
N LEU A 94 25.05 19.13 -8.76
CA LEU A 94 25.97 18.60 -7.76
C LEU A 94 25.40 18.64 -6.33
N GLU A 95 24.49 19.58 -6.02
CA GLU A 95 23.71 19.60 -4.79
C GLU A 95 22.62 18.53 -4.76
N LEU A 96 21.91 18.35 -5.88
CA LEU A 96 20.78 17.41 -5.98
C LEU A 96 21.27 15.96 -6.03
N LEU A 97 22.40 15.69 -6.69
CA LEU A 97 22.99 14.36 -6.81
C LEU A 97 23.14 13.61 -5.46
N PRO A 98 23.82 14.15 -4.43
CA PRO A 98 23.94 13.49 -3.13
C PRO A 98 22.61 13.40 -2.37
N LYS A 99 21.68 14.36 -2.57
CA LYS A 99 20.35 14.34 -1.95
C LYS A 99 19.52 13.15 -2.45
N TYR A 100 19.43 12.96 -3.76
CA TYR A 100 18.70 11.83 -4.33
C TYR A 100 19.40 10.49 -4.05
N HIS A 101 20.74 10.47 -4.00
CA HIS A 101 21.48 9.30 -3.52
C HIS A 101 21.13 8.92 -2.07
N ALA A 102 20.99 9.90 -1.17
CA ALA A 102 20.58 9.65 0.21
C ALA A 102 19.14 9.13 0.29
N LEU A 103 18.20 9.75 -0.43
CA LEU A 103 16.80 9.29 -0.49
C LEU A 103 16.70 7.83 -0.96
N LEU A 104 17.44 7.45 -2.01
CA LEU A 104 17.47 6.06 -2.48
C LEU A 104 18.06 5.09 -1.47
N LYS A 105 19.04 5.54 -0.68
CA LYS A 105 19.63 4.73 0.38
C LYS A 105 18.63 4.47 1.51
N ASP A 106 17.80 5.45 1.84
CA ASP A 106 16.76 5.32 2.86
C ASP A 106 15.61 4.40 2.39
N GLU A 107 15.34 4.35 1.09
CA GLU A 107 14.37 3.40 0.51
C GLU A 107 14.92 1.97 0.36
N TYR A 108 16.24 1.76 0.50
CA TYR A 108 16.86 0.47 0.23
C TYR A 108 16.44 -0.59 1.26
N LEU A 109 15.84 -1.68 0.77
CA LEU A 109 15.67 -2.92 1.51
C LEU A 109 16.60 -3.99 0.94
N GLU A 110 17.33 -4.65 1.82
CA GLU A 110 18.13 -5.81 1.45
C GLU A 110 17.21 -6.93 0.95
N PRO A 111 17.35 -7.37 -0.32
CA PRO A 111 16.55 -8.46 -0.84
C PRO A 111 16.87 -9.75 -0.08
N LYS A 112 15.85 -10.37 0.50
CA LYS A 112 15.98 -11.67 1.17
C LYS A 112 15.64 -12.77 0.20
N PHE A 113 16.59 -13.66 -0.01
CA PHE A 113 16.41 -14.87 -0.80
C PHE A 113 16.31 -16.07 0.12
N SER A 114 15.45 -17.01 -0.26
CA SER A 114 15.34 -18.30 0.41
C SER A 114 15.50 -19.39 -0.63
N THR A 115 16.19 -20.46 -0.27
CA THR A 115 16.28 -21.66 -1.09
C THR A 115 14.94 -22.38 -1.16
N GLU A 116 14.74 -23.24 -2.16
CA GLU A 116 13.50 -24.03 -2.28
C GLU A 116 13.23 -24.84 -1.01
N ASN A 117 14.25 -25.45 -0.41
CA ASN A 117 14.11 -26.22 0.83
C ASN A 117 13.63 -25.34 2.00
N GLU A 118 14.25 -24.17 2.21
CA GLU A 118 13.82 -23.22 3.25
C GLU A 118 12.39 -22.72 3.00
N ILE A 119 11.99 -22.52 1.73
CA ILE A 119 10.61 -22.14 1.39
C ILE A 119 9.62 -23.25 1.79
N GLN A 120 9.95 -24.51 1.51
CA GLN A 120 9.09 -25.64 1.87
C GLN A 120 8.99 -25.81 3.39
N GLU A 121 10.10 -25.67 4.10
CA GLU A 121 10.15 -25.72 5.57
C GLU A 121 9.30 -24.60 6.19
N ASN A 122 9.51 -23.34 5.78
CA ASN A 122 8.73 -22.19 6.25
C ASN A 122 7.22 -22.37 5.98
N LYS A 123 6.84 -22.96 4.85
CA LYS A 123 5.43 -23.26 4.53
C LYS A 123 4.86 -24.34 5.44
N ALA A 124 5.64 -25.38 5.73
CA ALA A 124 5.23 -26.45 6.64
C ALA A 124 5.02 -25.92 8.06
N GLU A 125 5.96 -25.12 8.57
CA GLU A 125 5.85 -24.48 9.88
C GLU A 125 4.61 -23.60 10.01
N ARG A 126 4.34 -22.74 9.01
CA ARG A 126 3.12 -21.91 8.99
C ARG A 126 1.85 -22.75 9.04
N ARG A 127 1.79 -23.83 8.24
CA ARG A 127 0.65 -24.76 8.23
C ARG A 127 0.44 -25.41 9.60
N ASP A 128 1.51 -25.80 10.27
CA ASP A 128 1.42 -26.45 11.58
C ASP A 128 1.03 -25.46 12.68
N LEU A 129 1.50 -24.21 12.62
CA LEU A 129 1.03 -23.13 13.49
C LEU A 129 -0.45 -22.84 13.28
N GLU A 130 -0.93 -22.77 12.04
CA GLU A 130 -2.34 -22.58 11.72
C GLU A 130 -3.22 -23.70 12.30
N LYS A 131 -2.78 -24.96 12.17
CA LYS A 131 -3.46 -26.10 12.80
C LYS A 131 -3.49 -25.95 14.31
N PHE A 132 -2.37 -25.60 14.94
CA PHE A 132 -2.29 -25.43 16.38
C PHE A 132 -3.23 -24.33 16.89
N ILE A 133 -3.23 -23.16 16.25
CA ILE A 133 -4.15 -22.06 16.55
C ILE A 133 -5.60 -22.54 16.40
N SER A 134 -5.94 -23.25 15.33
CA SER A 134 -7.30 -23.78 15.14
C SER A 134 -7.75 -24.76 16.23
N VAL A 135 -6.81 -25.51 16.82
CA VAL A 135 -7.10 -26.44 17.93
C VAL A 135 -7.31 -25.67 19.23
N LEU A 136 -6.51 -24.61 19.48
CA LEU A 136 -6.70 -23.76 20.65
C LEU A 136 -8.04 -23.02 20.62
N SER A 137 -8.42 -22.44 19.47
CA SER A 137 -9.70 -21.76 19.32
C SER A 137 -10.91 -22.67 19.50
N LYS A 138 -10.77 -23.99 19.29
CA LYS A 138 -11.84 -24.99 19.52
C LYS A 138 -11.95 -25.46 20.97
N LYS A 139 -10.99 -25.11 21.84
CA LYS A 139 -10.95 -25.56 23.24
C LYS A 139 -11.51 -24.51 24.21
N GLU A 140 -11.81 -23.32 23.71
CA GLU A 140 -12.38 -22.18 24.45
C GLU A 140 -13.91 -22.02 24.23
N GLU A 141 -14.54 -22.88 23.43
CA GLU A 141 -16.01 -23.05 23.29
C GLU A 141 -16.52 -24.23 24.13
#